data_AF-A0A5F8GHP4-F1
#
_entry.id   AF-A0A5F8GHP4-F1
#
_cell.length_a   1.000
_cell.length_b   1.000
_cell.length_c   1.000
_cell.angle_alpha   90.00
_cell.angle_beta   90.00
_cell.angle_gamma   90.00
#
_symmetry.space_group_name_H-M   'P 1'
#
loop_
_entity.id
_entity.type
_entity.pdbx_description
1 polymer ?
#
loop_
_entity_poly.entity_id
_entity_poly.type
_entity_poly.pdbx_seq_one_letter_code
_entity_poly.pdbx_strand_id
1 'polypeptide(L)'
;MKDEAKQMKDEVKKMKDDLQRKSDQKEKDYQKTKDEIQSLRTRIQQLESCDLTRQQDTIKQNQKNEKIEENMKHLIHKTEDLENRSRRNNLRIIGLPEDHDKRKSLDIILQEIIKENCPEILEQEGKVEIDRIHRSPPVLNPQLTTPRNVIAKFKNYQTKEKILQAAKKKSSRYQGTTVRITQDLTASTLRKRKAWNLIFWKARELGLQPRINYPAKLTIFFQQKVWSFNKIEEFQEFLKKRPDLNRKFDVQAQNSRESSKGN
;
A
#
# COMPACT_ATOMS: atom_id res chain seq x y z
N MET A 1 -36.08 27.63 95.08
CA MET A 1 -35.89 26.17 95.26
C MET A 1 -36.98 25.31 94.62
N LYS A 2 -38.27 25.34 95.04
CA LYS A 2 -39.31 24.46 94.45
C LYS A 2 -39.73 24.83 93.02
N ASP A 3 -39.85 26.11 92.71
CA ASP A 3 -40.27 26.56 91.36
C ASP A 3 -39.14 26.42 90.32
N GLU A 4 -37.89 26.70 90.71
CA GLU A 4 -36.70 26.47 89.86
C GLU A 4 -36.51 24.98 89.53
N ALA A 5 -36.76 24.08 90.49
CA ALA A 5 -36.68 22.64 90.25
C ALA A 5 -37.78 22.14 89.29
N LYS A 6 -38.97 22.76 89.31
CA LYS A 6 -40.07 22.45 88.40
C LYS A 6 -39.76 22.96 86.98
N GLN A 7 -39.26 24.19 86.86
CA GLN A 7 -38.83 24.78 85.59
C GLN A 7 -37.70 23.94 84.95
N MET A 8 -36.69 23.55 85.74
CA MET A 8 -35.59 22.71 85.29
C MET A 8 -36.06 21.32 84.84
N LYS A 9 -37.05 20.74 85.52
CA LYS A 9 -37.67 19.46 85.13
C LYS A 9 -38.44 19.54 83.82
N ASP A 10 -39.14 20.65 83.58
CA ASP A 10 -39.88 20.89 82.33
C ASP A 10 -38.92 21.16 81.16
N GLU A 11 -37.81 21.87 81.39
CA GLU A 11 -36.73 22.05 80.40
C GLU A 11 -36.04 20.73 80.04
N VAL A 12 -35.72 19.89 81.02
CA VAL A 12 -35.15 18.56 80.79
C VAL A 12 -36.11 17.66 80.00
N LYS A 13 -37.41 17.72 80.29
CA LYS A 13 -38.43 16.97 79.53
C LYS A 13 -38.50 17.45 78.07
N LYS A 14 -38.51 18.77 77.84
CA LYS A 14 -38.50 19.34 76.48
C LYS A 14 -37.24 18.95 75.71
N MET A 15 -36.07 18.99 76.34
CA MET A 15 -34.82 18.53 75.74
C MET A 15 -34.85 17.04 75.38
N LYS A 16 -35.42 16.19 76.25
CA LYS A 16 -35.60 14.76 75.97
C LYS A 16 -36.49 14.51 74.75
N ASP A 17 -37.62 15.21 74.67
CA ASP A 17 -38.56 15.07 73.55
C ASP A 17 -37.94 15.57 72.22
N ASP A 18 -37.18 16.66 72.24
CA ASP A 18 -36.44 17.18 71.08
C ASP A 18 -35.31 16.23 70.65
N LEU A 19 -34.60 15.60 71.59
CA LEU A 19 -33.59 14.58 71.31
C LEU A 19 -34.23 13.33 70.68
N GLN A 20 -35.38 12.88 71.19
CA GLN A 20 -36.10 11.74 70.63
C GLN A 20 -36.54 12.03 69.18
N ARG A 21 -37.13 13.22 68.92
CA ARG A 21 -37.51 13.64 67.57
C ARG A 21 -36.32 13.69 66.61
N LYS A 22 -35.18 14.22 67.06
CA LYS A 22 -33.93 14.24 66.27
C LYS A 22 -33.40 12.83 66.01
N SER A 23 -33.53 11.92 66.97
CA SER A 23 -33.15 10.51 66.82
C SER A 23 -34.01 9.81 65.76
N ASP A 24 -35.34 9.97 65.85
CA ASP A 24 -36.29 9.37 64.90
C ASP A 24 -36.09 9.92 63.48
N GLN A 25 -35.79 11.22 63.36
CA GLN A 25 -35.47 11.83 62.06
C GLN A 25 -34.15 11.28 61.49
N LYS A 26 -33.11 11.14 62.31
CA LYS A 26 -31.84 10.52 61.88
C LYS A 26 -32.02 9.08 61.42
N GLU A 27 -32.87 8.29 62.09
CA GLU A 27 -33.14 6.91 61.68
C GLU A 27 -33.84 6.86 60.32
N LYS A 28 -34.80 7.76 60.08
CA LYS A 28 -35.47 7.90 58.77
C LYS A 28 -34.49 8.29 57.67
N ASP A 29 -33.64 9.29 57.93
CA ASP A 29 -32.63 9.74 56.97
C ASP A 29 -31.58 8.64 56.69
N TYR A 30 -31.19 7.88 57.72
CA TYR A 30 -30.31 6.73 57.60
C TYR A 30 -30.93 5.63 56.73
N GLN A 31 -32.20 5.29 56.97
CA GLN A 31 -32.90 4.29 56.16
C GLN A 31 -33.04 4.74 54.70
N LYS A 32 -33.39 6.01 54.46
CA LYS A 32 -33.44 6.58 53.11
C LYS A 32 -32.08 6.50 52.41
N THR A 33 -31.01 6.87 53.10
CA THR A 33 -29.64 6.79 52.56
C THR A 33 -29.24 5.35 52.27
N LYS A 34 -29.62 4.40 53.12
CA LYS A 34 -29.38 2.96 52.93
C LYS A 34 -30.07 2.43 51.69
N ASP A 35 -31.33 2.82 51.47
CA ASP A 35 -32.11 2.42 50.29
C ASP A 35 -31.52 3.03 49.00
N GLU A 36 -31.10 4.29 49.04
CA GLU A 36 -30.38 4.95 47.94
C GLU A 36 -29.06 4.24 47.61
N ILE A 37 -28.26 3.86 48.61
CA ILE A 37 -27.02 3.09 48.43
C ILE A 37 -27.31 1.73 47.80
N GLN A 38 -28.37 1.04 48.22
CA GLN A 38 -28.74 -0.25 47.65
C GLN A 38 -29.16 -0.10 46.17
N SER A 39 -29.95 0.92 45.84
CA SER A 39 -30.32 1.25 44.46
C SER A 39 -29.10 1.55 43.59
N LEU A 40 -28.16 2.35 44.10
CA LEU A 40 -26.90 2.66 43.41
C LEU A 40 -26.05 1.41 43.18
N ARG A 41 -25.96 0.50 44.17
CA ARG A 41 -25.24 -0.78 44.01
C ARG A 41 -25.82 -1.62 42.88
N THR A 42 -27.14 -1.76 42.80
CA THR A 42 -27.79 -2.51 41.71
C THR A 42 -27.53 -1.85 40.35
N ARG A 43 -27.60 -0.52 40.27
CA ARG A 43 -27.31 0.21 39.03
C ARG A 43 -25.85 0.06 38.59
N ILE A 44 -24.90 0.09 39.53
CA ILE A 44 -23.48 -0.14 39.24
C ILE A 44 -23.27 -1.55 38.68
N GLN A 45 -23.85 -2.58 39.30
CA GLN A 45 -23.75 -3.96 38.80
C GLN A 45 -24.33 -4.11 37.38
N GLN A 46 -25.45 -3.44 37.10
CA GLN A 46 -26.04 -3.42 35.75
C GLN A 46 -25.13 -2.72 34.74
N LEU A 47 -24.52 -1.59 35.11
CA LEU A 47 -23.57 -0.89 34.24
C LEU A 47 -22.32 -1.74 33.98
N GLU A 48 -21.74 -2.36 35.01
CA GLU A 48 -20.56 -3.23 34.87
C GLU A 48 -20.83 -4.41 33.93
N SER A 49 -22.00 -5.06 34.07
CA SER A 49 -22.39 -6.16 33.18
C SER A 49 -22.64 -5.70 31.74
N CYS A 50 -23.25 -4.53 31.55
CA CYS A 50 -23.45 -3.93 30.23
C CYS A 50 -22.13 -3.50 29.57
N ASP A 51 -21.21 -2.93 30.34
CA ASP A 51 -19.88 -2.55 29.84
C ASP A 51 -19.05 -3.79 29.48
N LEU A 52 -19.13 -4.86 30.27
CA LEU A 52 -18.45 -6.11 29.96
C LEU A 52 -18.94 -6.71 28.63
N THR A 53 -20.25 -6.75 28.38
CA THR A 53 -20.80 -7.27 27.11
C THR A 53 -20.41 -6.39 25.94
N ARG A 54 -20.47 -5.05 26.09
CA ARG A 54 -20.01 -4.10 25.08
C ARG A 54 -18.53 -4.25 24.74
N GLN A 55 -17.68 -4.46 25.75
CA GLN A 55 -16.26 -4.74 25.54
C GLN A 55 -16.05 -6.05 24.80
N GLN A 56 -16.75 -7.13 25.18
CA GLN A 56 -16.67 -8.42 24.49
C GLN A 56 -17.09 -8.31 23.03
N ASP A 57 -18.15 -7.59 22.72
CA ASP A 57 -18.61 -7.39 21.34
C ASP A 57 -17.65 -6.53 20.53
N THR A 58 -17.04 -5.51 21.15
CA THR A 58 -15.97 -4.72 20.53
C THR A 58 -14.76 -5.59 20.19
N ILE A 59 -14.34 -6.47 21.10
CA ILE A 59 -13.23 -7.40 20.86
C ILE A 59 -13.56 -8.35 19.70
N LYS A 60 -14.75 -8.96 19.70
CA LYS A 60 -15.20 -9.83 18.60
C LYS A 60 -15.23 -9.09 17.26
N GLN A 61 -15.66 -7.83 17.26
CA GLN A 61 -15.71 -7.02 16.04
C GLN A 61 -14.31 -6.69 15.53
N ASN A 62 -13.37 -6.36 16.42
CA ASN A 62 -11.99 -6.10 16.05
C ASN A 62 -11.32 -7.35 15.46
N GLN A 63 -11.52 -8.53 16.06
CA GLN A 63 -11.02 -9.80 15.51
C GLN A 63 -11.60 -10.11 14.12
N LYS A 64 -12.89 -9.81 13.90
CA LYS A 64 -13.51 -9.93 12.56
C LYS A 64 -12.88 -8.96 11.57
N ASN A 65 -12.66 -7.71 11.97
CA ASN A 65 -12.05 -6.68 11.12
C ASN A 65 -10.62 -7.08 10.74
N GLU A 66 -9.81 -7.54 11.68
CA GLU A 66 -8.45 -8.06 11.42
C GLU A 66 -8.46 -9.18 10.37
N LYS A 67 -9.36 -10.16 10.54
CA LYS A 67 -9.52 -11.26 9.57
C LYS A 67 -9.96 -10.77 8.19
N ILE A 68 -10.83 -9.77 8.12
CA ILE A 68 -11.26 -9.16 6.85
C ILE A 68 -10.08 -8.45 6.18
N GLU A 69 -9.29 -7.70 6.93
CA GLU A 69 -8.10 -7.02 6.40
C GLU A 69 -7.07 -8.00 5.84
N GLU A 70 -6.81 -9.10 6.55
CA GLU A 70 -5.91 -10.17 6.09
C GLU A 70 -6.42 -10.81 4.79
N ASN A 71 -7.71 -11.16 4.75
CA ASN A 71 -8.35 -11.71 3.56
C ASN A 71 -8.28 -10.73 2.39
N MET A 72 -8.52 -9.44 2.64
CA MET A 72 -8.43 -8.39 1.63
C MET A 72 -7.01 -8.25 1.07
N LYS A 73 -5.99 -8.23 1.95
CA LYS A 73 -4.57 -8.21 1.54
C LYS A 73 -4.23 -9.43 0.68
N HIS A 74 -4.68 -10.63 1.08
CA HIS A 74 -4.48 -11.86 0.33
C HIS A 74 -5.17 -11.81 -1.05
N LEU A 75 -6.42 -11.37 -1.12
CA LEU A 75 -7.17 -11.26 -2.38
C LEU A 75 -6.55 -10.23 -3.32
N ILE A 76 -6.13 -9.06 -2.82
CA ILE A 76 -5.42 -8.06 -3.62
C ILE A 76 -4.14 -8.66 -4.22
N HIS A 77 -3.35 -9.36 -3.42
CA HIS A 77 -2.12 -9.99 -3.88
C HIS A 77 -2.39 -11.08 -4.93
N LYS A 78 -3.39 -11.94 -4.68
CA LYS A 78 -3.79 -13.01 -5.59
C LYS A 78 -4.28 -12.46 -6.93
N THR A 79 -5.11 -11.43 -6.91
CA THR A 79 -5.62 -10.78 -8.14
C THR A 79 -4.49 -10.13 -8.92
N GLU A 80 -3.57 -9.44 -8.25
CA GLU A 80 -2.39 -8.85 -8.89
C GLU A 80 -1.49 -9.92 -9.53
N ASP A 81 -1.24 -11.03 -8.86
CA ASP A 81 -0.44 -12.13 -9.41
C ASP A 81 -1.12 -12.80 -10.61
N LEU A 82 -2.42 -13.10 -10.52
CA LEU A 82 -3.19 -13.68 -11.63
C LEU A 82 -3.19 -12.78 -12.87
N GLU A 83 -3.40 -11.48 -12.68
CA GLU A 83 -3.41 -10.51 -13.77
C GLU A 83 -2.01 -10.38 -14.42
N ASN A 84 -0.94 -10.34 -13.61
CA ASN A 84 0.42 -10.31 -14.16
C ASN A 84 0.81 -11.63 -14.87
N ARG A 85 0.38 -12.79 -14.37
CA ARG A 85 0.59 -14.09 -15.04
C ARG A 85 -0.09 -14.12 -16.40
N SER A 86 -1.34 -13.63 -16.48
CA SER A 86 -2.09 -13.52 -17.73
C SER A 86 -1.38 -12.62 -18.76
N ARG A 87 -0.71 -11.56 -18.30
CA ARG A 87 0.05 -10.60 -19.14
C ARG A 87 1.49 -11.01 -19.38
N ARG A 88 1.96 -12.14 -18.85
CA ARG A 88 3.38 -12.51 -18.88
C ARG A 88 3.94 -12.65 -20.30
N ASN A 89 3.12 -13.01 -21.27
CA ASN A 89 3.50 -13.15 -22.68
C ASN A 89 3.24 -11.89 -23.51
N ASN A 90 2.86 -10.78 -22.87
CA ASN A 90 2.53 -9.53 -23.56
C ASN A 90 3.71 -8.55 -23.55
N LEU A 91 3.91 -7.85 -24.67
CA LEU A 91 4.67 -6.62 -24.75
C LEU A 91 3.75 -5.43 -24.99
N ARG A 92 4.14 -4.30 -24.42
CA ARG A 92 3.52 -3.00 -24.63
C ARG A 92 4.45 -2.11 -25.44
N ILE A 93 3.99 -1.69 -26.60
CA ILE A 93 4.69 -0.77 -27.52
C ILE A 93 4.06 0.61 -27.36
N ILE A 94 4.89 1.61 -27.13
CA ILE A 94 4.51 2.98 -26.80
C ILE A 94 5.13 3.92 -27.83
N GLY A 95 4.36 4.90 -28.31
CA GLY A 95 4.83 5.89 -29.29
C GLY A 95 4.80 5.42 -30.74
N LEU A 96 4.18 4.27 -31.02
CA LEU A 96 3.94 3.85 -32.40
C LEU A 96 2.87 4.77 -33.03
N PRO A 97 3.15 5.48 -34.13
CA PRO A 97 2.18 6.38 -34.77
C PRO A 97 0.86 5.67 -35.10
N GLU A 98 -0.25 6.38 -35.04
CA GLU A 98 -1.54 5.86 -35.53
C GLU A 98 -1.49 5.87 -37.06
N ASP A 99 -1.77 4.73 -37.69
CA ASP A 99 -1.90 4.65 -39.14
C ASP A 99 -3.32 5.10 -39.51
N HIS A 100 -3.46 6.34 -39.98
CA HIS A 100 -4.74 6.93 -40.38
C HIS A 100 -5.35 6.22 -41.60
N ASP A 101 -4.52 5.59 -42.44
CA ASP A 101 -4.95 4.95 -43.68
C ASP A 101 -5.12 3.42 -43.54
N LYS A 102 -4.77 2.85 -42.37
CA LYS A 102 -4.80 1.39 -42.09
C LYS A 102 -4.10 0.53 -43.15
N ARG A 103 -3.09 1.05 -43.84
CA ARG A 103 -2.46 0.35 -44.97
C ARG A 103 -1.75 -0.92 -44.53
N LYS A 104 -1.23 -0.95 -43.29
CA LYS A 104 -0.53 -2.11 -42.73
C LYS A 104 -1.20 -2.61 -41.46
N SER A 105 -1.34 -3.94 -41.36
CA SER A 105 -1.77 -4.57 -40.12
C SER A 105 -0.69 -4.43 -39.04
N LEU A 106 -1.11 -4.39 -37.77
CA LEU A 106 -0.19 -4.28 -36.64
C LEU A 106 0.82 -5.44 -36.59
N ASP A 107 0.43 -6.63 -37.05
CA ASP A 107 1.31 -7.79 -37.15
C ASP A 107 2.51 -7.50 -38.06
N ILE A 108 2.26 -6.94 -39.25
CA ILE A 108 3.32 -6.58 -40.21
C ILE A 108 4.22 -5.50 -39.61
N ILE A 109 3.62 -4.48 -39.00
CA ILE A 109 4.35 -3.40 -38.34
C ILE A 109 5.27 -3.96 -37.23
N LEU A 110 4.78 -4.90 -36.42
CA LEU A 110 5.61 -5.51 -35.38
C LEU A 110 6.78 -6.31 -35.98
N GLN A 111 6.58 -7.04 -37.08
CA GLN A 111 7.69 -7.74 -37.75
C GLN A 111 8.73 -6.75 -38.30
N GLU A 112 8.29 -5.61 -38.86
CA GLU A 112 9.19 -4.55 -39.31
C GLU A 112 10.00 -3.95 -38.15
N ILE A 113 9.36 -3.69 -37.00
CA ILE A 113 10.04 -3.23 -35.79
C ILE A 113 11.09 -4.24 -35.33
N ILE A 114 10.75 -5.53 -35.31
CA ILE A 114 11.70 -6.57 -34.88
C ILE A 114 12.87 -6.63 -35.88
N LYS A 115 12.59 -6.58 -37.18
CA LYS A 115 13.63 -6.58 -38.23
C LYS A 115 14.57 -5.38 -38.13
N GLU A 116 14.05 -4.19 -37.82
CA GLU A 116 14.85 -2.96 -37.71
C GLU A 116 15.73 -2.94 -36.45
N ASN A 117 15.28 -3.58 -35.36
CA ASN A 117 15.93 -3.43 -34.05
C ASN A 117 16.69 -4.66 -33.53
N CYS A 118 16.26 -5.85 -33.92
CA CYS A 118 16.81 -7.13 -33.49
C CYS A 118 16.68 -8.19 -34.60
N PRO A 119 17.32 -7.98 -35.76
CA PRO A 119 17.25 -8.91 -36.90
C PRO A 119 17.75 -10.31 -36.54
N GLU A 120 18.67 -10.44 -35.59
CA GLU A 120 19.22 -11.72 -35.13
C GLU A 120 18.15 -12.69 -34.59
N ILE A 121 17.05 -12.15 -34.05
CA ILE A 121 15.94 -12.97 -33.56
C ILE A 121 15.19 -13.61 -34.74
N LEU A 122 15.02 -12.87 -35.83
CA LEU A 122 14.36 -13.36 -37.04
C LEU A 122 15.24 -14.36 -37.80
N GLU A 123 16.55 -14.18 -37.78
CA GLU A 123 17.50 -15.12 -38.39
C GLU A 123 17.50 -16.47 -37.65
N GLN A 124 17.38 -16.47 -36.32
CA GLN A 124 17.39 -17.69 -35.50
C GLN A 124 16.04 -18.40 -35.45
N GLU A 125 14.95 -17.65 -35.30
CA GLU A 125 13.62 -18.20 -35.01
C GLU A 125 12.65 -18.11 -36.20
N GLY A 126 13.07 -17.46 -37.29
CA GLY A 126 12.22 -17.18 -38.43
C GLY A 126 11.15 -16.12 -38.09
N LYS A 127 9.90 -16.38 -38.49
CA LYS A 127 8.80 -15.44 -38.28
C LYS A 127 8.32 -15.50 -36.83
N VAL A 128 8.27 -14.34 -36.17
CA VAL A 128 7.78 -14.28 -34.78
C VAL A 128 6.28 -14.52 -34.72
N GLU A 129 5.87 -15.54 -33.97
CA GLU A 129 4.47 -15.90 -33.82
C GLU A 129 3.74 -15.05 -32.76
N ILE A 130 2.70 -14.37 -33.22
CA ILE A 130 1.85 -13.49 -32.41
C ILE A 130 0.48 -14.17 -32.29
N ASP A 131 -0.04 -14.24 -31.06
CA ASP A 131 -1.37 -14.75 -30.75
C ASP A 131 -2.43 -13.65 -30.96
N ARG A 132 -2.14 -12.44 -30.46
CA ARG A 132 -3.04 -11.29 -30.60
C ARG A 132 -2.27 -9.98 -30.52
N ILE A 133 -2.58 -9.04 -31.41
CA ILE A 133 -2.06 -7.67 -31.36
C ILE A 133 -3.19 -6.66 -31.55
N HIS A 134 -3.20 -5.61 -30.73
CA HIS A 134 -4.25 -4.58 -30.79
C HIS A 134 -3.80 -3.28 -30.11
N ARG A 135 -4.50 -2.18 -30.43
CA ARG A 135 -4.36 -0.88 -29.75
C ARG A 135 -5.14 -0.88 -28.43
N SER A 136 -4.61 -0.21 -27.42
CA SER A 136 -5.21 -0.05 -26.10
C SER A 136 -5.08 1.40 -25.63
N PRO A 137 -6.21 2.09 -25.32
CA PRO A 137 -7.60 1.62 -25.37
C PRO A 137 -8.10 1.32 -26.80
N PRO A 138 -9.17 0.52 -26.97
CA PRO A 138 -9.65 0.14 -28.29
C PRO A 138 -10.22 1.33 -29.09
N VAL A 139 -10.79 2.33 -28.39
CA VAL A 139 -11.33 3.55 -28.99
C VAL A 139 -10.28 4.64 -28.95
N LEU A 140 -10.10 5.35 -30.08
CA LEU A 140 -9.25 6.53 -30.16
C LEU A 140 -9.93 7.71 -29.45
N ASN A 141 -9.21 8.37 -28.54
CA ASN A 141 -9.65 9.62 -27.95
C ASN A 141 -9.00 10.79 -28.71
N PRO A 142 -9.77 11.60 -29.47
CA PRO A 142 -9.22 12.71 -30.25
C PRO A 142 -8.58 13.82 -29.40
N GLN A 143 -8.87 13.89 -28.10
CA GLN A 143 -8.30 14.90 -27.20
C GLN A 143 -6.86 14.56 -26.77
N LEU A 144 -6.41 13.31 -26.97
CA LEU A 144 -5.06 12.90 -26.60
C LEU A 144 -4.11 13.09 -27.78
N THR A 145 -3.04 13.84 -27.55
CA THR A 145 -1.96 14.06 -28.54
C THR A 145 -1.02 12.86 -28.68
N THR A 146 -1.03 11.93 -27.71
CA THR A 146 -0.16 10.76 -27.72
C THR A 146 -0.82 9.58 -28.44
N PRO A 147 -0.11 8.86 -29.33
CA PRO A 147 -0.61 7.63 -29.94
C PRO A 147 -0.99 6.58 -28.91
N ARG A 148 -2.01 5.75 -29.20
CA ARG A 148 -2.40 4.67 -28.30
C ARG A 148 -1.32 3.60 -28.25
N ASN A 149 -1.20 2.98 -27.08
CA ASN A 149 -0.28 1.87 -26.90
C ASN A 149 -0.74 0.66 -27.71
N VAL A 150 0.20 -0.16 -28.18
CA VAL A 150 -0.10 -1.47 -28.75
C VAL A 150 0.26 -2.55 -27.76
N ILE A 151 -0.63 -3.52 -27.57
CA ILE A 151 -0.38 -4.72 -26.78
C ILE A 151 -0.27 -5.90 -27.74
N ALA A 152 0.89 -6.56 -27.73
CA ALA A 152 1.17 -7.75 -28.52
C ALA A 152 1.38 -8.95 -27.60
N LYS A 153 0.56 -9.98 -27.73
CA LYS A 153 0.68 -11.25 -27.03
C LYS A 153 1.40 -12.25 -27.91
N PHE A 154 2.52 -12.75 -27.43
CA PHE A 154 3.36 -13.71 -28.15
C PHE A 154 2.97 -15.14 -27.79
N LYS A 155 3.11 -16.07 -28.74
CA LYS A 155 2.93 -17.50 -28.45
C LYS A 155 4.08 -18.05 -27.64
N ASN A 156 5.32 -17.67 -27.99
CA ASN A 156 6.53 -18.10 -27.30
C ASN A 156 7.03 -17.04 -26.31
N TYR A 157 7.16 -17.42 -25.04
CA TYR A 157 7.69 -16.58 -23.98
C TYR A 157 9.18 -16.22 -24.19
N GLN A 158 9.98 -17.15 -24.71
CA GLN A 158 11.42 -16.96 -24.89
C GLN A 158 11.71 -15.88 -25.94
N THR A 159 11.03 -15.94 -27.09
CA THR A 159 11.09 -14.92 -28.15
C THR A 159 10.74 -13.55 -27.60
N LYS A 160 9.64 -13.46 -26.83
CA LYS A 160 9.21 -12.22 -26.19
C LYS A 160 10.28 -11.65 -25.26
N GLU A 161 10.92 -12.49 -24.44
CA GLU A 161 12.00 -12.05 -23.55
C GLU A 161 13.23 -11.58 -24.32
N LYS A 162 13.64 -12.26 -25.39
CA LYS A 162 14.76 -11.82 -26.25
C LYS A 162 14.49 -10.42 -26.82
N ILE A 163 13.30 -10.19 -27.37
CA ILE A 163 12.89 -8.87 -27.89
C ILE A 163 12.91 -7.81 -26.78
N LEU A 164 12.40 -8.13 -25.59
CA LEU A 164 12.42 -7.21 -24.44
C LEU A 164 13.84 -6.87 -23.99
N GLN A 165 14.76 -7.83 -24.00
CA GLN A 165 16.16 -7.59 -23.64
C GLN A 165 16.87 -6.73 -24.69
N ALA A 166 16.62 -6.96 -25.98
CA ALA A 166 17.13 -6.10 -27.05
C ALA A 166 16.65 -4.65 -26.88
N ALA A 167 15.35 -4.46 -26.62
CA ALA A 167 14.76 -3.15 -26.39
C ALA A 167 15.26 -2.43 -25.12
N LYS A 168 15.78 -3.15 -24.12
CA LYS A 168 16.40 -2.55 -22.93
C LYS A 168 17.82 -2.03 -23.21
N LYS A 169 18.53 -2.62 -24.18
CA LYS A 169 19.91 -2.25 -24.52
C LYS A 169 19.97 -0.98 -25.38
N LYS A 170 19.04 -0.85 -26.33
CA LYS A 170 18.98 0.26 -27.28
C LYS A 170 17.53 0.72 -27.47
N SER A 171 17.34 2.02 -27.69
CA SER A 171 16.04 2.58 -28.08
C SER A 171 15.55 1.94 -29.37
N SER A 172 14.33 1.40 -29.36
CA SER A 172 13.73 0.81 -30.56
C SER A 172 13.26 1.90 -31.53
N ARG A 173 13.29 1.60 -32.83
CA ARG A 173 12.85 2.50 -33.91
C ARG A 173 11.85 1.81 -34.84
N TYR A 174 11.01 2.62 -35.47
CA TYR A 174 10.11 2.22 -36.53
C TYR A 174 10.07 3.32 -37.58
N GLN A 175 10.57 3.06 -38.79
CA GLN A 175 10.56 4.04 -39.89
C GLN A 175 11.14 5.40 -39.46
N GLY A 176 12.26 5.38 -38.73
CA GLY A 176 12.91 6.59 -38.20
C GLY A 176 12.29 7.16 -36.91
N THR A 177 11.08 6.75 -36.53
CA THR A 177 10.42 7.18 -35.28
C THR A 177 10.87 6.32 -34.10
N THR A 178 11.21 6.93 -32.97
CA THR A 178 11.56 6.19 -31.75
C THR A 178 10.32 5.59 -31.11
N VAL A 179 10.33 4.27 -30.89
CA VAL A 179 9.27 3.53 -30.21
C VAL A 179 9.82 2.87 -28.94
N ARG A 180 9.01 2.78 -27.89
CA ARG A 180 9.42 2.16 -26.63
C ARG A 180 8.70 0.84 -26.43
N ILE A 181 9.47 -0.24 -26.35
CA ILE A 181 8.97 -1.58 -26.07
C ILE A 181 9.20 -1.89 -24.59
N THR A 182 8.13 -2.27 -23.89
CA THR A 182 8.14 -2.57 -22.46
C THR A 182 7.35 -3.83 -22.15
N GLN A 183 7.58 -4.41 -20.98
CA GLN A 183 6.72 -5.48 -20.47
C GLN A 183 5.34 -4.93 -20.12
N ASP A 184 4.27 -5.63 -20.52
CA ASP A 184 2.92 -5.27 -20.07
C ASP A 184 2.70 -5.77 -18.64
N LEU A 185 2.61 -4.83 -17.70
CA LEU A 185 2.47 -5.09 -16.27
C LEU A 185 1.22 -4.40 -15.75
N THR A 186 0.70 -4.89 -14.63
CA THR A 186 -0.42 -4.24 -13.94
C THR A 186 -0.02 -2.87 -13.40
N ALA A 187 -1.01 -1.99 -13.23
CA ALA A 187 -0.77 -0.65 -12.70
C ALA A 187 -0.18 -0.68 -11.28
N SER A 188 -0.58 -1.64 -10.45
CA SER A 188 0.00 -1.85 -9.11
C SER A 188 1.49 -2.22 -9.18
N THR A 189 1.87 -3.17 -10.03
CA THR A 189 3.26 -3.59 -10.23
C THR A 189 4.09 -2.43 -10.78
N LEU A 190 3.55 -1.66 -11.74
CA LEU A 190 4.23 -0.48 -12.27
C LEU A 190 4.47 0.58 -11.19
N ARG A 191 3.50 0.82 -10.29
CA ARG A 191 3.69 1.73 -9.14
C ARG A 191 4.80 1.23 -8.20
N LYS A 192 4.81 -0.06 -7.86
CA LYS A 192 5.87 -0.68 -7.05
C LYS A 192 7.25 -0.55 -7.70
N ARG A 193 7.35 -0.78 -9.02
CA ARG A 193 8.61 -0.56 -9.77
C ARG A 193 9.03 0.91 -9.77
N LYS A 194 8.10 1.84 -9.95
CA LYS A 194 8.40 3.28 -9.90
C LYS A 194 8.94 3.72 -8.54
N ALA A 195 8.45 3.12 -7.44
CA ALA A 195 8.95 3.42 -6.11
C ALA A 195 10.46 3.11 -5.96
N TRP A 196 10.97 2.15 -6.73
CA TRP A 196 12.40 1.84 -6.78
C TRP A 196 13.25 2.81 -7.60
N ASN A 197 12.65 3.67 -8.45
CA ASN A 197 13.41 4.46 -9.44
C ASN A 197 14.52 5.31 -8.80
N LEU A 198 14.23 6.01 -7.70
CA LEU A 198 15.21 6.86 -7.03
C LEU A 198 16.41 6.03 -6.52
N ILE A 199 16.12 4.90 -5.88
CA ILE A 199 17.14 3.98 -5.36
C ILE A 199 17.91 3.35 -6.51
N PHE A 200 17.23 2.98 -7.59
CA PHE A 200 17.81 2.37 -8.78
C PHE A 200 18.85 3.29 -9.42
N TRP A 201 18.52 4.57 -9.64
CA TRP A 201 19.45 5.51 -10.24
C TRP A 201 20.66 5.76 -9.35
N LYS A 202 20.46 5.98 -8.05
CA LYS A 202 21.56 6.10 -7.08
C LYS A 202 22.45 4.85 -7.04
N ALA A 203 21.86 3.66 -6.98
CA ALA A 203 22.62 2.41 -7.00
C ALA A 203 23.42 2.24 -8.30
N ARG A 204 22.91 2.76 -9.42
CA ARG A 204 23.60 2.74 -10.72
C ARG A 204 24.80 3.68 -10.72
N GLU A 205 24.65 4.89 -10.18
CA GLU A 205 25.74 5.87 -10.02
C GLU A 205 26.86 5.31 -9.12
N LEU A 206 26.50 4.53 -8.10
CA LEU A 206 27.45 3.86 -7.21
C LEU A 206 28.05 2.57 -7.78
N GLY A 207 27.75 2.21 -9.04
CA GLY A 207 28.32 1.02 -9.69
C GLY A 207 27.77 -0.32 -9.19
N LEU A 208 26.65 -0.35 -8.46
CA LEU A 208 26.07 -1.55 -7.85
C LEU A 208 25.25 -2.42 -8.82
N GLN A 209 25.33 -2.14 -10.12
CA GLN A 209 24.64 -2.86 -11.20
C GLN A 209 23.17 -3.22 -10.89
N PRO A 210 22.32 -2.23 -10.54
CA PRO A 210 20.96 -2.52 -10.10
C PRO A 210 20.11 -3.09 -11.24
N ARG A 211 19.20 -4.00 -10.89
CA ARG A 211 18.17 -4.55 -11.79
C ARG A 211 16.83 -4.59 -11.07
N ILE A 212 15.75 -4.24 -11.77
CA ILE A 212 14.38 -4.42 -11.27
C ILE A 212 13.79 -5.65 -11.93
N ASN A 213 13.67 -6.71 -11.15
CA ASN A 213 13.14 -8.00 -11.59
C ASN A 213 11.64 -8.10 -11.33
N TYR A 214 11.01 -9.06 -12.01
CA TYR A 214 9.60 -9.36 -11.80
C TYR A 214 9.34 -9.89 -10.37
N PRO A 215 8.21 -9.53 -9.74
CA PRO A 215 7.24 -8.51 -10.18
C PRO A 215 7.76 -7.08 -9.97
N ALA A 216 8.37 -6.78 -8.82
CA ALA A 216 8.98 -5.48 -8.51
C ALA A 216 10.09 -5.62 -7.46
N LYS A 217 11.06 -6.50 -7.72
CA LYS A 217 12.20 -6.77 -6.81
C LYS A 217 13.43 -6.01 -7.26
N LEU A 218 14.04 -5.23 -6.37
CA LEU A 218 15.33 -4.61 -6.66
C LEU A 218 16.44 -5.62 -6.34
N THR A 219 17.32 -5.88 -7.29
CA THR A 219 18.56 -6.61 -7.06
C THR A 219 19.77 -5.73 -7.32
N ILE A 220 20.78 -5.81 -6.46
CA ILE A 220 22.06 -5.12 -6.63
C ILE A 220 23.19 -6.13 -6.51
N PHE A 221 24.31 -5.84 -7.17
CA PHE A 221 25.55 -6.57 -7.00
C PHE A 221 26.47 -5.80 -6.05
N PHE A 222 26.83 -6.43 -4.93
CA PHE A 222 27.67 -5.81 -3.91
C PHE A 222 28.48 -6.88 -3.18
N GLN A 223 29.80 -6.64 -3.00
CA GLN A 223 30.73 -7.57 -2.36
C GLN A 223 30.68 -8.99 -2.94
N GLN A 224 30.73 -9.09 -4.28
CA GLN A 224 30.66 -10.37 -5.01
C GLN A 224 29.36 -11.17 -4.81
N LYS A 225 28.34 -10.57 -4.17
CA LYS A 225 27.04 -11.21 -3.93
C LYS A 225 25.91 -10.40 -4.55
N VAL A 226 24.89 -11.11 -5.04
CA VAL A 226 23.63 -10.49 -5.46
C VAL A 226 22.72 -10.39 -4.24
N TRP A 227 22.30 -9.17 -3.92
CA TRP A 227 21.32 -8.88 -2.88
C TRP A 227 19.98 -8.57 -3.53
N SER A 228 18.89 -9.07 -2.95
CA SER A 228 17.53 -8.91 -3.48
C SER A 228 16.61 -8.34 -2.40
N PHE A 229 15.79 -7.36 -2.79
CA PHE A 229 14.87 -6.66 -1.90
C PHE A 229 13.48 -6.64 -2.52
N ASN A 230 12.48 -7.05 -1.74
CA ASN A 230 11.08 -7.01 -2.16
C ASN A 230 10.41 -5.69 -1.76
N LYS A 231 10.88 -5.08 -0.66
CA LYS A 231 10.35 -3.83 -0.12
C LYS A 231 11.45 -2.81 0.14
N ILE A 232 11.10 -1.54 0.14
CA ILE A 232 12.05 -0.44 0.35
C ILE A 232 12.61 -0.49 1.78
N GLU A 233 11.82 -0.92 2.76
CA GLU A 233 12.22 -1.04 4.16
C GLU A 233 13.35 -2.07 4.32
N GLU A 234 13.28 -3.21 3.61
CA GLU A 234 14.36 -4.23 3.60
C GLU A 234 15.68 -3.64 3.06
N PHE A 235 15.60 -2.77 2.05
CA PHE A 235 16.77 -2.08 1.51
C PHE A 235 17.33 -1.03 2.48
N GLN A 236 16.45 -0.29 3.18
CA GLN A 236 16.86 0.66 4.20
C GLN A 236 17.55 -0.02 5.39
N GLU A 237 17.02 -1.15 5.86
CA GLU A 237 17.67 -1.96 6.90
C GLU A 237 19.02 -2.51 6.43
N PHE A 238 19.12 -2.89 5.16
CA PHE A 238 20.39 -3.31 4.56
C PHE A 238 21.43 -2.19 4.55
N LEU A 239 21.03 -0.95 4.29
CA LEU A 239 21.90 0.23 4.37
C LEU A 239 22.28 0.56 5.81
N LYS A 240 21.35 0.50 6.78
CA LYS A 240 21.65 0.77 8.20
C LYS A 240 22.76 -0.13 8.75
N LYS A 241 22.82 -1.38 8.30
CA LYS A 241 23.87 -2.33 8.67
C LYS A 241 25.23 -2.05 8.01
N ARG A 242 25.31 -1.09 7.09
CA ARG A 242 26.51 -0.77 6.28
C ARG A 242 26.71 0.75 6.18
N PRO A 243 27.33 1.36 7.20
CA PRO A 243 27.48 2.82 7.28
C PRO A 243 28.25 3.42 6.09
N ASP A 244 29.21 2.68 5.54
CA ASP A 244 30.01 3.03 4.37
C ASP A 244 29.15 3.23 3.11
N LEU A 245 28.18 2.35 2.89
CA LEU A 245 27.25 2.44 1.78
C LEU A 245 26.14 3.44 2.09
N ASN A 246 25.67 3.49 3.33
CA ASN A 246 24.60 4.41 3.74
C ASN A 246 24.99 5.88 3.51
N ARG A 247 26.21 6.27 3.91
CA ARG A 247 26.73 7.63 3.66
C ARG A 247 26.71 7.99 2.18
N LYS A 248 26.99 7.06 1.28
CA LYS A 248 26.97 7.32 -0.17
C LYS A 248 25.54 7.55 -0.70
N PHE A 249 24.53 6.94 -0.10
CA PHE A 249 23.13 7.21 -0.44
C PHE A 249 22.61 8.53 0.16
N ASP A 250 23.16 8.97 1.29
CA ASP A 250 22.77 10.18 2.04
C ASP A 250 23.49 11.47 1.58
N VAL A 251 24.81 11.43 1.35
CA VAL A 251 25.68 12.61 1.09
C VAL A 251 25.25 13.38 -0.17
N GLN A 252 24.67 12.72 -1.17
CA GLN A 252 24.17 13.41 -2.37
C GLN A 252 22.75 14.00 -2.23
N ALA A 253 21.96 13.59 -1.21
CA ALA A 253 20.67 14.22 -0.95
C ALA A 253 20.81 15.65 -0.41
N GLN A 254 21.96 15.98 0.18
CA GLN A 254 22.32 17.33 0.62
C GLN A 254 22.86 18.17 -0.55
N ASN A 255 23.76 17.63 -1.38
CA ASN A 255 24.32 18.35 -2.54
C ASN A 255 23.27 18.73 -3.61
N SER A 256 22.19 17.94 -3.74
CA SER A 256 21.07 18.25 -4.65
C SER A 256 20.10 19.31 -4.11
N ARG A 257 20.09 19.53 -2.79
CA ARG A 257 19.30 20.62 -2.16
C ARG A 257 20.04 21.95 -2.18
N GLU A 258 21.37 21.95 -2.11
CA GLU A 258 22.18 23.16 -2.17
C GLU A 258 22.27 23.74 -3.59
N SER A 259 22.36 22.89 -4.62
CA SER A 259 22.34 23.34 -6.02
C SER A 259 20.99 23.91 -6.49
N SER A 260 19.90 23.62 -5.78
CA SER A 260 18.56 24.15 -6.09
C SER A 260 18.26 25.50 -5.41
N LYS A 261 19.15 26.00 -4.56
CA LYS A 261 19.03 27.29 -3.85
C LYS A 261 19.96 28.38 -4.40
N GLY A 262 20.74 28.07 -5.43
CA GLY A 262 21.77 28.94 -5.99
C GLY A 262 21.60 29.22 -7.48
N ASN A 263 20.37 29.43 -7.95
CA ASN A 263 20.06 30.02 -9.25
C ASN A 263 18.87 30.96 -9.13
#